data_AF-A0A844YE99-F1
#
_entry.id   AF-A0A844YE99-F1
#
_cell.length_a   1.000
_cell.length_b   1.000
_cell.length_c   1.000
_cell.angle_alpha   90.00
_cell.angle_beta   90.00
_cell.angle_gamma   90.00
#
_symmetry.space_group_name_H-M   'P 1'
#
loop_
_entity.id
_entity.type
_entity.pdbx_description
1 polymer ?
#
loop_
_entity_poly.entity_id
_entity_poly.type
_entity_poly.pdbx_seq_one_letter_code
_entity_poly.pdbx_strand_id
1 'polypeptide(L)'
;MANEIKRDNAYWLGRLEKDGRTDLLGMINDGDITVYRATIDAGYRKSRAASSRAEQISYHYSRATLAEKRRFIADNWSSVARIVTDFARRKRESEEAQKPSA
;
A
#
# COMPACT_ATOMS: atom_id res chain seq x y z
N MET A 1 33.80 6.34 4.07
CA MET A 1 32.90 5.33 4.67
C MET A 1 31.64 6.06 5.12
N ALA A 2 30.53 5.94 4.41
CA ALA A 2 29.28 6.54 4.86
C ALA A 2 28.76 5.72 6.05
N ASN A 3 28.75 6.31 7.24
CA ASN A 3 28.21 5.68 8.43
C ASN A 3 26.68 5.65 8.26
N GLU A 4 26.13 4.50 7.90
CA GLU A 4 24.71 4.34 7.65
C GLU A 4 23.98 4.45 8.98
N ILE A 5 23.41 5.63 9.28
CA ILE A 5 22.72 5.87 10.55
C ILE A 5 21.51 4.94 10.62
N LYS A 6 21.60 3.92 11.46
CA LYS A 6 20.52 2.98 11.73
C LYS A 6 19.37 3.71 12.43
N ARG A 7 18.21 3.80 11.76
CA ARG A 7 17.00 4.47 12.28
C ARG A 7 16.11 3.50 13.06
N ASP A 8 16.67 2.89 14.10
CA ASP A 8 15.94 2.00 15.00
C ASP A 8 15.17 2.76 16.09
N ASN A 9 14.50 2.04 17.00
CA ASN A 9 13.67 2.67 18.03
C ASN A 9 14.46 3.61 18.95
N ALA A 10 15.72 3.30 19.26
CA ALA A 10 16.57 4.15 20.09
C ALA A 10 16.85 5.49 19.39
N TYR A 11 17.14 5.47 18.08
CA TYR A 11 17.28 6.69 17.28
C TYR A 11 16.02 7.57 17.33
N TRP A 12 14.83 6.96 17.24
CA TRP A 12 13.57 7.70 17.23
C TRP A 12 13.17 8.24 18.59
N LEU A 13 13.43 7.51 19.66
CA LEU A 13 13.21 8.00 21.02
C LEU A 13 14.08 9.22 21.31
N GLY A 14 15.37 9.16 20.98
CA GLY A 14 16.26 10.31 21.15
C GLY A 14 15.87 11.52 20.29
N ARG A 15 15.28 11.28 19.12
CA ARG A 15 14.73 12.36 18.28
C ARG A 15 13.47 12.98 18.88
N LEU A 16 12.55 12.17 19.40
CA LEU A 16 11.34 12.65 20.08
C LEU A 16 11.69 13.49 21.31
N GLU A 17 12.69 13.05 22.08
CA GLU A 17 13.21 13.80 23.23
C GLU A 17 13.83 15.12 22.80
N LYS A 18 14.70 15.11 21.78
CA LYS A 18 15.33 16.32 21.23
C LYS A 18 14.30 17.33 20.73
N ASP A 19 13.22 16.86 20.12
CA ASP A 19 12.15 17.72 19.58
C ASP A 19 11.10 18.07 20.64
N GLY A 20 11.30 17.68 21.92
CA GLY A 20 10.44 18.07 23.04
C GLY A 20 9.06 17.42 23.04
N ARG A 21 8.89 16.26 22.39
CA ARG A 21 7.62 15.53 22.28
C ARG A 21 7.29 14.72 23.53
N THR A 22 7.19 15.39 24.67
CA THR A 22 6.87 14.79 25.97
C THR A 22 5.48 14.15 25.98
N ASP A 23 4.55 14.67 25.18
CA ASP A 23 3.23 14.09 24.91
C ASP A 23 3.35 12.64 24.40
N LEU A 24 4.09 12.44 23.31
CA LEU A 24 4.25 11.15 22.66
C LEU A 24 5.12 10.20 23.48
N LEU A 25 6.14 10.72 24.18
CA LEU A 25 6.99 9.90 25.06
C LEU A 25 6.19 9.35 26.24
N GLY A 26 5.27 10.14 26.82
CA GLY A 26 4.34 9.67 27.84
C GLY A 26 3.49 8.50 27.34
N MET A 27 2.82 8.67 26.18
CA MET A 27 2.00 7.62 25.57
C MET A 27 2.79 6.35 25.19
N ILE A 28 4.08 6.47 24.85
CA ILE A 28 4.95 5.30 24.63
C ILE A 28 5.22 4.58 25.96
N ASN A 29 5.55 5.33 27.02
CA ASN A 29 5.87 4.76 28.33
C ASN A 29 4.66 4.08 28.97
N ASP A 30 3.47 4.65 28.78
CA ASP A 30 2.20 4.08 29.24
C ASP A 30 1.77 2.86 28.41
N GLY A 31 2.42 2.61 27.27
CA GLY A 31 2.12 1.50 26.36
C GLY A 31 0.95 1.74 25.42
N ASP A 32 0.38 2.95 25.42
CA ASP A 32 -0.76 3.34 24.57
C ASP A 32 -0.41 3.34 23.08
N ILE A 33 0.83 3.73 22.73
CA ILE A 33 1.31 3.74 21.35
C ILE A 33 2.72 3.18 21.23
N THR A 34 3.02 2.61 20.07
CA THR A 34 4.39 2.17 19.75
C THR A 34 5.27 3.33 19.32
N VAL A 35 6.60 3.18 19.44
CA VAL A 35 7.58 4.13 18.89
C VAL A 35 7.33 4.40 17.40
N TYR A 36 6.96 3.37 16.63
CA TYR A 36 6.62 3.54 15.21
C TYR A 36 5.42 4.48 15.02
N ARG A 37 4.34 4.29 15.80
CA ARG A 37 3.15 5.13 15.72
C ARG A 37 3.45 6.57 16.13
N ALA A 38 4.17 6.76 17.24
CA ALA A 38 4.62 8.07 17.67
C ALA A 38 5.44 8.81 16.60
N THR A 39 6.31 8.11 15.86
CA THR A 39 7.08 8.75 14.77
C THR A 39 6.25 9.14 13.55
N ILE A 40 5.08 8.52 13.35
CA ILE A 40 4.10 8.95 12.34
C ILE A 40 3.37 10.20 12.83
N ASP A 41 2.89 10.18 14.08
CA ASP A 41 2.16 11.30 14.69
C ASP A 41 3.06 12.54 14.87
N ALA A 42 4.37 12.33 15.06
CA ALA A 42 5.39 13.38 15.05
C ALA A 42 5.76 13.89 13.65
N GLY A 43 5.25 13.27 12.58
CA GLY A 43 5.52 13.66 11.19
C GLY A 43 6.90 13.23 10.66
N TYR A 44 7.68 12.46 11.43
CA TYR A 44 9.00 11.98 10.97
C TYR A 44 8.90 10.86 9.94
N ARG A 45 7.84 10.06 10.02
CA ARG A 45 7.54 8.99 9.09
C ARG A 45 6.20 9.26 8.45
N LYS A 46 6.11 8.99 7.15
CA LYS A 46 4.80 8.85 6.51
C LYS A 46 4.20 7.54 7.00
N SER A 47 2.95 7.56 7.45
CA SER A 47 2.17 6.34 7.51
C SER A 47 2.23 5.69 6.13
N ARG A 48 2.56 4.40 6.04
CA ARG A 48 2.19 3.66 4.82
C ARG A 48 0.68 3.80 4.76
N ALA A 49 0.18 4.56 3.79
CA ALA A 49 -1.25 4.59 3.50
C ALA A 49 -1.73 3.13 3.48
N ALA A 50 -2.87 2.86 4.11
CA ALA A 50 -3.49 1.55 3.99
C ALA A 50 -3.49 1.21 2.49
N SER A 51 -2.93 0.06 2.13
CA SER A 51 -2.87 -0.34 0.73
C SER A 51 -4.27 -0.24 0.16
N SER A 52 -4.41 0.42 -0.98
CA SER A 52 -5.69 0.54 -1.66
C SER A 52 -6.30 -0.86 -1.83
N ARG A 53 -7.63 -0.95 -1.89
CA ARG A 53 -8.30 -2.25 -2.11
C ARG A 53 -7.73 -2.96 -3.35
N ALA A 54 -7.38 -2.20 -4.39
CA ALA A 54 -6.75 -2.70 -5.61
C ALA A 54 -5.34 -3.27 -5.36
N GLU A 55 -4.50 -2.60 -4.56
CA GLU A 55 -3.18 -3.11 -4.18
C GLU A 55 -3.28 -4.38 -3.33
N GLN A 56 -4.26 -4.45 -2.42
CA GLN A 56 -4.51 -5.65 -1.62
C GLN A 56 -4.90 -6.84 -2.51
N ILE A 57 -5.86 -6.63 -3.42
CA ILE A 57 -6.29 -7.67 -4.37
C ILE A 57 -5.10 -8.12 -5.22
N SER A 58 -4.33 -7.18 -5.77
CA SER A 58 -3.12 -7.48 -6.56
C SER A 58 -2.10 -8.29 -5.76
N TYR A 59 -1.83 -7.89 -4.51
CA TYR A 59 -0.90 -8.58 -3.62
C TYR A 59 -1.34 -10.03 -3.37
N HIS A 60 -2.58 -10.24 -2.94
CA HIS A 60 -3.08 -11.59 -2.66
C HIS A 60 -3.17 -12.45 -3.91
N TYR A 61 -3.65 -11.88 -5.03
CA TYR A 61 -3.74 -12.61 -6.29
C TYR A 61 -2.37 -13.03 -6.82
N SER A 62 -1.34 -12.17 -6.71
CA SER A 62 0.02 -12.51 -7.18
C SER A 62 0.60 -13.73 -6.48
N ARG A 63 0.35 -13.87 -5.16
CA ARG A 63 0.89 -14.93 -4.30
C ARG A 63 0.02 -16.18 -4.23
N ALA A 64 -1.22 -16.11 -4.71
CA ALA A 64 -2.12 -17.26 -4.73
C ALA A 64 -1.62 -18.38 -5.65
N THR A 65 -1.87 -19.61 -5.23
CA THR A 65 -1.64 -20.82 -6.03
C THR A 65 -2.52 -20.83 -7.28
N LEU A 66 -2.18 -21.67 -8.26
CA LEU A 66 -2.99 -21.82 -9.46
C LEU A 66 -4.43 -22.29 -9.16
N ALA A 67 -4.60 -23.17 -8.17
CA ALA A 67 -5.91 -23.67 -7.75
C ALA A 67 -6.78 -22.54 -7.17
N GLU A 68 -6.20 -21.71 -6.29
CA GLU A 68 -6.90 -20.56 -5.69
C GLU A 68 -7.28 -19.51 -6.73
N LYS A 69 -6.38 -19.21 -7.69
CA LYS A 69 -6.66 -18.31 -8.81
C LYS A 69 -7.84 -18.81 -9.65
N ARG A 70 -7.85 -20.10 -9.99
CA ARG A 70 -8.95 -20.72 -10.75
C ARG A 70 -10.28 -20.64 -10.00
N ARG A 71 -10.26 -20.93 -8.70
CA ARG A 71 -11.45 -20.84 -7.84
C ARG A 71 -11.97 -19.41 -7.77
N PHE A 72 -11.07 -18.43 -7.55
CA PHE A 72 -11.42 -17.02 -7.54
C PHE A 72 -12.12 -16.60 -8.85
N ILE A 73 -11.60 -17.01 -10.01
CA ILE A 73 -12.22 -16.71 -11.31
C ILE A 73 -13.60 -17.35 -11.44
N ALA A 74 -13.74 -18.63 -11.06
CA ALA A 74 -15.01 -19.35 -11.13
C ALA A 74 -16.09 -18.70 -10.25
N ASP A 75 -15.74 -18.40 -8.99
CA ASP A 75 -16.64 -17.81 -8.01
C ASP A 75 -17.04 -16.38 -8.38
N ASN A 76 -16.20 -15.66 -9.14
CA ASN A 76 -16.39 -14.26 -9.51
C ASN A 76 -16.61 -14.06 -11.02
N TRP A 77 -17.06 -15.10 -11.74
CA TRP A 77 -17.09 -15.12 -13.20
C TRP A 77 -17.84 -13.94 -13.83
N SER A 78 -18.99 -13.55 -13.28
CA SER A 78 -19.80 -12.43 -13.80
C SER A 78 -19.05 -11.09 -13.78
N SER A 79 -18.28 -10.83 -12.72
CA SER A 79 -17.43 -9.64 -12.59
C SER A 79 -16.25 -9.71 -13.55
N VAL A 80 -15.60 -10.87 -13.67
CA VAL A 80 -14.47 -11.08 -14.59
C VAL A 80 -14.92 -10.90 -16.04
N ALA A 81 -16.03 -11.50 -16.43
CA ALA A 81 -16.59 -11.38 -17.78
C ALA A 81 -16.85 -9.91 -18.16
N ARG A 82 -17.43 -9.12 -17.25
CA ARG A 82 -17.64 -7.68 -17.46
C ARG A 82 -16.34 -6.93 -17.69
N ILE A 83 -15.29 -7.21 -16.92
CA ILE A 83 -13.97 -6.58 -17.07
C ILE A 83 -13.38 -6.92 -18.45
N VAL A 84 -13.45 -8.19 -18.87
CA VAL A 84 -12.94 -8.64 -20.17
C VAL A 84 -13.70 -7.97 -21.32
N THR A 85 -15.03 -7.88 -21.24
CA THR A 85 -15.84 -7.20 -22.25
C THR A 85 -15.50 -5.72 -22.35
N ASP A 86 -15.32 -5.02 -21.21
CA ASP A 86 -14.92 -3.61 -21.19
C ASP A 86 -13.54 -3.43 -21.83
N PHE A 87 -12.59 -4.30 -21.52
CA PHE A 87 -11.25 -4.27 -22.13
C PHE A 87 -11.29 -4.47 -23.65
N ALA A 88 -12.06 -5.46 -24.12
CA ALA A 88 -12.22 -5.73 -25.54
C ALA A 88 -12.88 -4.56 -26.28
N ARG A 89 -13.82 -3.86 -25.63
CA ARG A 89 -14.45 -2.64 -26.17
C ARG A 89 -13.43 -1.50 -26.28
N ARG A 90 -12.72 -1.17 -25.21
CA ARG A 90 -11.70 -0.11 -25.20
C ARG A 90 -10.59 -0.35 -26.21
N LYS A 91 -10.18 -1.62 -26.38
CA LYS A 91 -9.17 -1.99 -27.38
C LYS A 91 -9.65 -1.66 -28.80
N ARG A 92 -10.89 -2.03 -29.15
CA ARG A 92 -11.49 -1.70 -30.45
C ARG A 92 -11.59 -0.19 -30.68
N GLU A 93 -12.08 0.56 -29.68
CA GLU A 93 -12.16 2.02 -29.73
C GLU A 93 -10.77 2.65 -29.98
N SER A 94 -9.71 2.11 -29.35
CA SER A 94 -8.34 2.59 -29.57
C SER A 94 -7.78 2.28 -30.96
N GLU A 95 -8.12 1.12 -31.52
CA GLU A 95 -7.70 0.71 -32.88
C GLU A 95 -8.42 1.53 -33.95
N GLU A 96 -9.70 1.86 -33.73
CA GLU A 96 -10.49 2.74 -34.61
C GLU A 96 -10.01 4.18 -34.57
N ALA A 97 -9.65 4.71 -33.39
CA ALA A 97 -9.10 6.05 -33.24
C ALA A 97 -7.71 6.22 -33.89
N GLN A 98 -6.99 5.12 -34.14
CA GLN A 98 -5.67 5.13 -34.79
C GLN A 98 -5.73 4.94 -36.31
N LYS A 99 -6.91 4.66 -36.89
CA LYS A 99 -7.05 4.60 -38.35
C LYS A 99 -6.94 6.02 -38.92
N PRO A 100 -6.03 6.29 -39.88
CA PRO A 100 -5.97 7.60 -40.51
C PRO A 100 -7.30 7.87 -41.22
N SER A 101 -7.85 9.05 -41.00
CA SER A 101 -9.01 9.55 -41.75
C SER A 101 -8.66 9.54 -43.23
N ALA A 102 -9.39 8.73 -44.01
CA ALA A 102 -9.31 8.73 -45.47
C ALA A 102 -9.94 10.00 -46.06
#